data_AF-A0A225DIV0-F1
#
_entry.id   AF-A0A225DIV0-F1
#
_cell.length_a   1.000
_cell.length_b   1.000
_cell.length_c   1.000
_cell.angle_alpha   90.00
_cell.angle_beta   90.00
_cell.angle_gamma   90.00
#
_symmetry.space_group_name_H-M   'P 1'
#
loop_
_entity.id
_entity.type
_entity.pdbx_description
1 polymer ?
#
loop_
_entity_poly.entity_id
_entity_poly.type
_entity_poly.pdbx_seq_one_letter_code
_entity_poly.pdbx_strand_id
1 'polypeptide(L)' 'MSPTLKSLGIDQLSVTQRILLVEKIWDSIVSDEASFPLTESQTQDLQRRIAAYEASPKAGSSWEEVKARLKKSS' A
#
# COMPACT_ATOMS: atom_id res chain seq x y z
N MET A 1 -1.94 -22.27 -12.70
CA MET A 1 -3.33 -21.76 -12.53
C MET A 1 -3.29 -20.58 -11.60
N SER A 2 -4.03 -19.51 -11.87
CA SER A 2 -4.10 -18.36 -10.96
C SER A 2 -5.03 -18.69 -9.77
N PRO A 3 -4.62 -18.42 -8.53
CA PRO A 3 -5.51 -18.60 -7.39
C PRO A 3 -6.74 -17.71 -7.52
N THR A 4 -7.92 -18.26 -7.21
CA THR A 4 -9.19 -17.52 -7.14
C THR A 4 -9.70 -17.48 -5.71
N LEU A 5 -10.55 -16.51 -5.37
CA LEU A 5 -11.17 -16.44 -4.05
C LEU A 5 -11.95 -17.73 -3.72
N LYS A 6 -12.66 -18.30 -4.71
CA LYS A 6 -13.43 -19.54 -4.57
C LYS A 6 -12.55 -20.77 -4.35
N SER A 7 -11.48 -20.91 -5.14
CA SER A 7 -10.56 -22.04 -4.98
C SER A 7 -9.82 -22.03 -3.64
N LEU A 8 -9.74 -20.86 -2.99
CA LEU A 8 -9.13 -20.69 -1.67
C LEU A 8 -10.17 -20.59 -0.54
N GLY A 9 -11.47 -20.74 -0.83
CA GLY A 9 -12.56 -20.64 0.15
C GLY A 9 -12.74 -19.25 0.79
N ILE A 10 -12.10 -18.22 0.24
CA ILE A 10 -12.12 -16.84 0.77
C ILE A 10 -13.50 -16.20 0.55
N ASP A 11 -14.27 -16.67 -0.44
CA ASP A 11 -15.64 -16.23 -0.70
C ASP A 11 -16.62 -16.59 0.43
N GLN A 12 -16.31 -17.61 1.23
CA GLN A 12 -17.11 -18.02 2.39
C GLN A 12 -16.83 -17.18 3.65
N LEU A 13 -15.80 -16.34 3.62
CA LEU A 13 -15.43 -15.49 4.73
C LEU A 13 -16.28 -14.20 4.75
N SER A 14 -16.68 -13.79 5.96
CA SER A 14 -17.24 -12.45 6.17
C SER A 14 -16.24 -11.37 5.73
N VAL A 15 -16.73 -10.15 5.48
CA VAL A 15 -15.86 -9.02 5.12
C VAL A 15 -14.77 -8.80 6.17
N THR A 16 -15.12 -8.85 7.46
CA THR A 16 -14.17 -8.69 8.57
C THR A 16 -13.07 -9.76 8.54
N GLN A 17 -13.45 -11.03 8.34
CA GLN A 17 -12.47 -12.13 8.23
C GLN A 17 -11.57 -11.99 7.01
N ARG A 18 -12.10 -11.49 5.89
CA ARG A 18 -11.27 -11.19 4.70
C ARG A 18 -10.27 -10.07 4.96
N ILE A 19 -10.68 -9.01 5.66
CA ILE A 19 -9.76 -7.92 6.04
C ILE A 19 -8.65 -8.45 6.95
N LEU A 20 -8.99 -9.22 7.98
CA LEU A 20 -8.00 -9.84 8.87
C LEU A 20 -7.07 -10.79 8.12
N LEU A 21 -7.59 -11.55 7.16
CA LEU A 21 -6.78 -12.43 6.33
C LEU A 21 -5.81 -11.64 5.44
N VAL A 22 -6.24 -10.53 4.85
CA VAL A 22 -5.36 -9.63 4.08
C VAL A 22 -4.24 -9.12 4.96
N GLU A 23 -4.54 -8.68 6.18
CA GLU A 23 -3.52 -8.24 7.15
C GLU A 23 -2.53 -9.36 7.47
N LYS A 24 -3.02 -10.58 7.76
CA LYS A 24 -2.16 -11.73 8.07
C LYS A 24 -1.27 -12.16 6.90
N ILE A 25 -1.80 -12.12 5.68
CA ILE A 25 -1.01 -12.38 4.47
C ILE A 25 0.07 -11.31 4.33
N TRP A 26 -0.28 -10.04 4.54
CA TRP A 26 0.67 -8.94 4.48
C TRP A 26 1.79 -9.09 5.53
N ASP A 27 1.45 -9.40 6.78
CA ASP A 27 2.41 -9.71 7.84
C ASP A 27 3.36 -10.85 7.45
N SER A 28 2.83 -11.90 6.80
CA SER A 28 3.64 -13.04 6.38
C SER A 28 4.63 -12.69 5.27
N ILE A 29 4.24 -11.82 4.32
CA ILE A 29 5.12 -11.37 3.25
C ILE A 29 6.27 -10.56 3.82
N VAL A 30 5.98 -9.63 4.74
CA VAL A 30 7.01 -8.83 5.42
C VAL A 30 7.96 -9.72 6.25
N SER A 31 7.43 -10.79 6.84
CA SER A 31 8.24 -11.73 7.65
C SER A 31 9.11 -12.66 6.79
N ASP A 32 8.67 -12.97 5.57
CA ASP A 32 9.38 -13.84 4.61
C ASP A 32 10.29 -13.02 3.66
N GLU A 33 10.13 -11.69 3.65
CA GLU A 33 11.07 -10.75 3.04
C GLU A 33 12.38 -10.73 3.83
N ALA A 34 13.21 -11.74 3.55
CA ALA A 34 14.64 -11.67 3.76
C ALA A 34 15.19 -10.47 2.99
N SER A 35 15.18 -9.31 3.66
CA SER A 35 15.87 -8.06 3.33
C SER A 35 15.90 -7.74 1.84
N PHE A 36 14.91 -6.98 1.36
CA PHE A 36 15.15 -6.08 0.24
C PHE A 36 15.74 -4.79 0.82
N PRO A 37 17.08 -4.68 1.00
CA PRO A 37 17.66 -3.43 1.46
C PRO A 37 17.32 -2.37 0.43
N LEU A 38 16.78 -1.25 0.91
CA LEU A 38 16.66 -0.08 0.08
C LEU A 38 18.06 0.30 -0.42
N THR A 39 18.16 0.61 -1.70
CA THR A 39 19.37 1.24 -2.22
C THR A 39 19.57 2.59 -1.51
N GLU A 40 20.81 3.06 -1.47
CA GLU A 40 21.11 4.36 -0.87
C GLU A 40 20.29 5.49 -1.50
N SER A 41 20.13 5.45 -2.83
CA SER A 41 19.30 6.41 -3.58
C SER A 41 17.83 6.39 -3.15
N GLN A 42 17.23 5.21 -2.96
CA GLN A 42 15.86 5.10 -2.45
C GLN A 42 15.74 5.64 -1.02
N THR A 43 16.72 5.33 -0.17
CA THR A 43 16.76 5.83 1.22
C THR A 43 16.84 7.36 1.25
N GLN A 44 17.73 7.95 0.44
CA GLN A 44 17.87 9.40 0.32
C GLN A 44 16.59 10.06 -0.21
N ASP A 45 15.91 9.46 -1.20
CA ASP A 45 14.63 9.99 -1.70
C ASP A 45 13.54 9.97 -0.63
N LEU A 46 13.42 8.88 0.14
CA LEU A 46 12.47 8.78 1.24
C LEU A 46 12.74 9.84 2.32
N GLN A 47 14.00 9.99 2.74
CA GLN A 47 14.41 11.02 3.70
C GLN A 47 14.06 12.43 3.21
N ARG A 48 14.34 12.74 1.94
CA ARG A 48 13.99 14.02 1.30
C ARG A 48 12.47 14.25 1.32
N ARG A 49 11.66 13.23 1.02
CA ARG A 49 10.20 13.32 1.00
C ARG A 49 9.61 13.51 2.39
N ILE A 50 10.19 12.86 3.40
CA ILE A 50 9.81 13.04 4.81
C ILE A 50 10.11 14.46 5.25
N ALA A 51 11.34 14.96 5.03
CA ALA A 51 11.72 16.33 5.39
C ALA A 51 10.84 17.39 4.70
N ALA A 52 10.49 17.18 3.42
CA ALA A 52 9.59 18.05 2.69
C ALA A 52 8.16 18.06 3.29
N TYR A 53 7.67 16.89 3.72
CA TYR A 53 6.38 16.77 4.38
C TYR A 53 6.39 17.43 5.77
N GLU A 54 7.44 17.23 6.57
CA GLU A 54 7.58 17.86 7.88
C GLU A 54 7.64 19.40 7.79
N ALA A 55 8.36 19.92 6.79
CA ALA A 55 8.43 21.35 6.53
C ALA A 55 7.11 21.95 6.03
N SER A 56 6.28 21.16 5.33
CA SER A 56 4.97 21.61 4.84
C SER A 56 3.94 20.47 4.82
N PRO A 57 3.30 20.15 5.96
CA PRO A 57 2.38 19.02 6.07
C PRO A 57 1.13 19.13 5.19
N LYS A 58 0.82 20.34 4.71
CA LYS A 58 -0.32 20.65 3.84
C LYS A 58 0.04 20.78 2.36
N ALA A 59 1.29 20.50 1.97
CA ALA A 59 1.71 20.54 0.58
C ALA A 59 1.14 19.38 -0.29
N GLY A 60 0.58 18.36 0.34
CA GLY A 60 -0.12 17.27 -0.34
C GLY A 60 -1.52 17.68 -0.82
N SER A 61 -1.99 17.04 -1.89
CA SER A 61 -3.39 17.16 -2.31
C SER A 61 -4.31 16.32 -1.43
N SER A 62 -5.55 16.77 -1.25
CA SER A 62 -6.58 15.91 -0.67
C SER A 62 -6.92 14.75 -1.61
N TRP A 63 -7.52 13.69 -1.09
CA TRP A 63 -7.95 12.57 -1.91
C TRP A 63 -8.97 13.00 -2.97
N GLU A 64 -9.88 13.92 -2.63
CA GLU A 64 -10.87 14.49 -3.53
C GLU A 64 -10.21 15.21 -4.71
N GLU A 65 -9.17 16.01 -4.44
CA GLU A 65 -8.40 16.72 -5.48
C GLU A 65 -7.68 15.75 -6.42
N VAL A 66 -7.03 14.72 -5.87
CA VAL A 66 -6.37 13.68 -6.67
C VAL A 66 -7.38 12.97 -7.55
N LYS A 67 -8.52 12.55 -6.96
CA LYS A 67 -9.60 11.86 -7.68
C LYS A 67 -10.19 12.74 -8.78
N ALA A 68 -10.35 14.04 -8.54
CA ALA A 68 -10.83 14.99 -9.53
C ALA A 68 -9.86 15.13 -10.72
N ARG A 69 -8.54 15.16 -10.47
CA ARG A 69 -7.55 15.18 -11.56
C ARG A 69 -7.60 13.91 -12.40
N LEU A 70 -7.61 12.73 -11.76
CA LEU A 70 -7.61 11.44 -12.46
C LEU A 70 -8.86 11.23 -13.33
N LYS A 71 -10.02 11.75 -12.88
CA LYS A 71 -11.26 11.72 -13.67
C LYS A 71 -11.28 12.67 -14.86
N LYS A 72 -10.54 13.79 -14.81
CA LYS A 72 -10.43 14.75 -15.91
C LYS A 72 -9.47 14.29 -17.02
N SER A 73 -8.59 13.34 -16.70
CA SER A 73 -7.64 12.73 -17.64
C SER A 73 -8.17 11.49 -18.35
N SER A 74 -9.47 11.20 -18.25
CA SER A 74 -10.21 10.19 -19.02
C SER A 74 -11.21 10.87 -19.95
#